data_AF-A0A496YC39-F1
#
_entry.id   AF-A0A496YC39-F1
#
_cell.length_a   1.000
_cell.length_b   1.000
_cell.length_c   1.000
_cell.angle_alpha   90.00
_cell.angle_beta   90.00
_cell.angle_gamma   90.00
#
_symmetry.space_group_name_H-M   'P 1'
#
loop_
_entity.id
_entity.type
_entity.pdbx_description
1 polymer ?
#
loop_
_entity_poly.entity_id
_entity_poly.type
_entity_poly.pdbx_seq_one_letter_code
_entity_poly.pdbx_strand_id
1 'polypeptide(L)'
;MSRIVDLEKGRLIIAAKRGFRNWVGHFGENFGVHTKLSDLSLNTLSYLAQAKDKGSFYLYDLIMNLESLGSGFDFNEISARDKMAVIDRYLFLLDRIRFECMKRLGWVTRYPGENLSIVELVTRFEEVAPGLQAKVPTLNPTHPGYEHFSSLHAFDQEAYIRRLIPAVLNKLKT
;
A
#
# COMPACT_ATOMS: atom_id res chain seq x y z
N MET A 1 -13.84 30.21 2.38
CA MET A 1 -12.89 29.15 1.97
C MET A 1 -12.43 28.26 3.14
N SER A 2 -12.18 28.78 4.35
CA SER A 2 -11.78 27.97 5.53
C SER A 2 -12.76 26.86 5.92
N ARG A 3 -14.07 27.18 5.98
CA ARG A 3 -15.12 26.24 6.42
C ARG A 3 -15.27 25.00 5.51
N ILE A 4 -14.99 25.13 4.20
CA ILE A 4 -15.08 24.01 3.25
C ILE A 4 -13.86 23.09 3.39
N VAL A 5 -12.68 23.68 3.59
CA VAL A 5 -11.44 22.91 3.83
C VAL A 5 -11.52 22.13 5.15
N ASP A 6 -12.13 22.69 6.19
CA ASP A 6 -12.33 21.99 7.47
C ASP A 6 -13.34 20.84 7.37
N LEU A 7 -14.38 20.98 6.54
CA LEU A 7 -15.36 19.92 6.30
C LEU A 7 -14.76 18.74 5.53
N GLU A 8 -13.95 18.99 4.50
CA GLU A 8 -13.26 17.93 3.76
C GLU A 8 -12.26 17.18 4.64
N LYS A 9 -11.50 17.89 5.48
CA LYS A 9 -10.62 17.27 6.47
C LYS A 9 -11.40 16.43 7.48
N GLY A 10 -12.52 16.95 7.98
CA GLY A 10 -13.40 16.21 8.90
C GLY A 10 -13.96 14.93 8.27
N ARG A 11 -14.40 15.00 7.01
CA ARG A 11 -14.89 13.84 6.25
C ARG A 11 -13.81 12.78 6.08
N LEU A 12 -12.59 13.20 5.74
CA LEU A 12 -11.45 12.29 5.58
C LEU A 12 -11.09 11.58 6.89
N ILE A 13 -11.08 12.30 8.01
CA ILE A 13 -10.82 11.71 9.34
C ILE A 13 -11.88 10.64 9.67
N ILE A 14 -13.15 10.93 9.40
CA ILE A 14 -14.24 9.99 9.65
C ILE A 14 -14.12 8.75 8.74
N ALA A 15 -13.83 8.96 7.45
CA ALA A 15 -13.65 7.88 6.48
C ALA A 15 -12.46 6.97 6.86
N ALA A 16 -11.31 7.57 7.19
CA ALA A 16 -10.13 6.83 7.65
C ALA A 16 -10.42 6.04 8.95
N LYS A 17 -11.13 6.65 9.92
CA LYS A 17 -11.53 5.96 11.16
C LYS A 17 -12.45 4.76 10.88
N ARG A 18 -13.32 4.85 9.87
CA ARG A 18 -14.17 3.72 9.45
C ARG A 18 -13.34 2.64 8.76
N GLY A 19 -12.53 2.99 7.77
CA GLY A 19 -11.70 2.04 7.03
C GLY A 19 -10.66 1.32 7.90
N PHE A 20 -10.10 1.99 8.91
CA PHE A 20 -9.19 1.37 9.85
C PHE A 20 -9.87 0.61 11.00
N ARG A 21 -11.20 0.66 11.15
CA ARG A 21 -11.89 -0.03 12.27
C ARG A 21 -11.58 -1.53 12.29
N ASN A 22 -11.66 -2.17 11.13
CA ASN A 22 -11.38 -3.60 10.98
C ASN A 22 -9.89 -3.91 11.20
N TRP A 23 -9.01 -2.96 10.84
CA TRP A 23 -7.57 -3.07 11.09
C TRP A 23 -7.27 -3.02 12.59
N VAL A 24 -7.82 -2.05 13.33
CA VAL A 24 -7.62 -1.93 14.79
C VAL A 24 -8.05 -3.22 15.48
N GLY A 25 -9.23 -3.74 15.12
CA GLY A 25 -9.74 -4.98 15.72
C GLY A 25 -8.90 -6.22 15.42
N HIS A 26 -8.27 -6.28 14.24
CA HIS A 26 -7.49 -7.46 13.84
C HIS A 26 -6.02 -7.40 14.27
N PHE A 27 -5.38 -6.25 14.09
CA PHE A 27 -3.95 -6.06 14.30
C PHE A 27 -3.62 -5.55 15.70
N GLY A 28 -4.58 -4.95 16.42
CA GLY A 28 -4.34 -4.41 17.75
C GLY A 28 -3.43 -3.17 17.79
N GLU A 29 -3.29 -2.49 16.65
CA GLU A 29 -2.47 -1.27 16.49
C GLU A 29 -3.37 -0.05 16.22
N ASN A 30 -2.85 1.13 16.49
CA ASN A 30 -3.55 2.39 16.22
C ASN A 30 -3.23 2.90 14.81
N PHE A 31 -4.27 3.19 14.04
CA PHE A 31 -4.14 3.73 12.69
C PHE A 31 -4.91 5.05 12.57
N GLY A 32 -4.42 5.95 11.72
CA GLY A 32 -5.03 7.24 11.47
C GLY A 32 -4.63 7.84 10.13
N VAL A 33 -5.11 9.06 9.87
CA VAL A 33 -4.93 9.76 8.58
C VAL A 33 -3.46 9.98 8.21
N HIS A 34 -2.57 10.04 9.22
CA HIS A 34 -1.14 10.26 9.03
C HIS A 34 -0.30 8.99 9.11
N THR A 35 -0.91 7.81 9.34
CA THR A 35 -0.18 6.55 9.43
C THR A 35 0.48 6.21 8.09
N LYS A 36 1.80 6.02 8.12
CA LYS A 36 2.62 5.59 7.00
C LYS A 36 2.87 4.08 7.07
N LEU A 37 3.34 3.50 5.98
CA LEU A 37 3.76 2.10 5.95
C LEU A 37 4.92 1.82 6.91
N SER A 38 5.81 2.78 7.10
CA SER A 38 6.91 2.71 8.08
C SER A 38 6.44 2.61 9.53
N ASP A 39 5.21 3.05 9.83
CA ASP A 39 4.68 3.10 11.20
C ASP A 39 4.04 1.76 11.60
N LEU A 40 3.74 0.90 10.63
CA LEU A 40 3.10 -0.40 10.86
C LEU A 40 4.07 -1.39 11.52
N SER A 41 3.58 -2.30 12.35
CA SER A 41 4.42 -3.41 12.81
C SER A 41 4.81 -4.35 11.66
N LEU A 42 5.87 -5.14 11.88
CA LEU A 42 6.27 -6.18 10.91
C LEU A 42 5.17 -7.24 10.73
N ASN A 43 4.42 -7.56 11.79
CA ASN A 43 3.33 -8.52 11.73
C ASN A 43 2.20 -8.03 10.83
N THR A 44 1.78 -6.77 11.01
CA THR A 44 0.75 -6.13 10.18
C THR A 44 1.17 -6.05 8.71
N LEU A 45 2.39 -5.58 8.45
CA LEU A 45 2.92 -5.54 7.07
C LEU A 45 2.99 -6.93 6.44
N SER A 46 3.52 -7.91 7.17
CA SER A 46 3.66 -9.28 6.66
C SER A 46 2.31 -9.88 6.32
N TYR A 47 1.29 -9.64 7.16
CA TYR A 47 -0.07 -10.10 6.90
C TYR A 47 -0.65 -9.47 5.63
N LEU A 48 -0.57 -8.15 5.50
CA LEU A 48 -1.12 -7.42 4.34
C LEU A 48 -0.36 -7.77 3.05
N ALA A 49 0.96 -7.96 3.11
CA ALA A 49 1.81 -8.24 1.95
C ALA A 49 1.49 -9.57 1.26
N GLN A 50 0.95 -10.56 1.99
CA GLN A 50 0.64 -11.88 1.44
C GLN A 50 -0.50 -11.83 0.42
N ALA A 51 -1.41 -10.83 0.47
CA ALA A 51 -2.55 -10.70 -0.44
C ALA A 51 -3.40 -11.98 -0.56
N LYS A 52 -3.51 -12.75 0.53
CA LYS A 52 -4.33 -13.96 0.61
C LYS A 52 -5.60 -13.69 1.39
N ASP A 53 -6.72 -14.23 0.93
CA ASP A 53 -8.02 -14.27 1.60
C ASP A 53 -8.38 -12.94 2.30
N LYS A 54 -8.28 -12.93 3.63
CA LYS A 54 -8.61 -11.82 4.52
C LYS A 54 -7.68 -10.61 4.38
N GLY A 55 -6.43 -10.78 3.95
CA GLY A 55 -5.50 -9.67 3.71
C GLY A 55 -5.99 -8.71 2.63
N SER A 56 -6.56 -9.27 1.56
CA SER A 56 -7.16 -8.48 0.48
C SER A 56 -8.41 -7.74 0.93
N PHE A 57 -9.21 -8.36 1.80
CA PHE A 57 -10.39 -7.72 2.39
C PHE A 57 -10.04 -6.43 3.14
N TYR A 58 -9.01 -6.42 3.99
CA TYR A 58 -8.63 -5.23 4.76
C TYR A 58 -8.21 -4.05 3.87
N LEU A 59 -7.56 -4.33 2.74
CA LEU A 59 -7.15 -3.31 1.78
C LEU A 59 -8.35 -2.81 0.97
N TYR A 60 -9.22 -3.71 0.48
CA TYR A 60 -10.45 -3.31 -0.20
C TYR A 60 -11.38 -2.50 0.70
N ASP A 61 -11.60 -2.95 1.94
CA ASP A 61 -12.44 -2.24 2.90
C ASP A 61 -11.91 -0.83 3.19
N LEU A 62 -10.60 -0.67 3.37
CA LEU A 62 -9.98 0.64 3.54
C LEU A 62 -10.21 1.53 2.31
N ILE A 63 -9.95 1.01 1.11
CA ILE A 63 -10.09 1.76 -0.14
C ILE A 63 -11.54 2.19 -0.35
N MET A 64 -12.49 1.26 -0.20
CA MET A 64 -13.91 1.54 -0.39
C MET A 64 -14.44 2.57 0.62
N ASN A 65 -14.02 2.50 1.89
CA ASN A 65 -14.40 3.49 2.89
C ASN A 65 -13.86 4.90 2.55
N LEU A 66 -12.61 4.99 2.07
CA LEU A 66 -11.99 6.26 1.71
C LEU A 66 -12.60 6.88 0.44
N GLU A 67 -13.02 6.04 -0.51
CA GLU A 67 -13.69 6.45 -1.75
C GLU A 67 -15.23 6.58 -1.61
N SER A 68 -15.77 6.40 -0.40
CA SER A 68 -17.22 6.44 -0.13
C SER A 68 -18.05 5.42 -0.92
N LEU A 69 -17.49 4.25 -1.21
CA LEU A 69 -18.10 3.15 -1.97
C LEU A 69 -18.77 2.08 -1.09
N GLY A 70 -18.82 2.30 0.23
CA GLY A 70 -19.33 1.32 1.20
C GLY A 70 -18.20 0.56 1.90
N SER A 71 -18.51 -0.65 2.37
CA SER A 71 -17.57 -1.52 3.06
C SER A 71 -16.95 -2.55 2.10
N GLY A 72 -15.85 -3.18 2.50
CA GLY A 72 -15.22 -4.26 1.74
C GLY A 72 -16.13 -5.47 1.52
N PHE A 73 -17.20 -5.63 2.31
CA PHE A 73 -18.21 -6.68 2.11
C PHE A 73 -19.10 -6.40 0.89
N ASP A 74 -19.29 -5.12 0.56
CA ASP A 74 -20.14 -4.66 -0.54
C ASP A 74 -19.39 -4.66 -1.88
N PHE A 75 -18.13 -5.13 -1.90
CA PHE A 75 -17.28 -5.09 -3.10
C PHE A 75 -17.94 -5.75 -4.31
N ASN A 76 -18.69 -6.83 -4.11
CA ASN A 76 -19.37 -7.51 -5.22
C ASN A 76 -20.59 -6.76 -5.74
N GLU A 77 -21.11 -5.79 -4.98
CA GLU A 77 -22.34 -5.04 -5.27
C GLU A 77 -22.09 -3.72 -6.01
N ILE A 78 -20.87 -3.18 -5.94
CA ILE A 78 -20.51 -1.94 -6.65
C ILE A 78 -20.39 -2.15 -8.16
N SER A 79 -20.45 -1.05 -8.91
CA SER A 79 -20.36 -1.07 -10.37
C SER A 79 -19.03 -1.66 -10.86
N ALA A 80 -19.00 -2.21 -12.08
CA ALA A 80 -17.77 -2.73 -12.67
C ALA A 80 -16.66 -1.68 -12.76
N ARG A 81 -17.03 -0.42 -13.03
CA ARG A 81 -16.10 0.71 -13.06
C ARG A 81 -15.47 0.95 -11.69
N ASP A 82 -16.28 0.96 -10.63
CA ASP A 82 -15.80 1.19 -9.28
C ASP A 82 -14.94 0.01 -8.79
N LYS A 83 -15.30 -1.23 -9.16
CA LYS A 83 -14.46 -2.41 -8.91
C LYS A 83 -13.06 -2.26 -9.50
N MET A 84 -12.97 -1.81 -10.76
CA MET A 84 -11.68 -1.58 -11.40
C MET A 84 -10.88 -0.50 -10.65
N ALA A 85 -11.50 0.63 -10.30
CA ALA A 85 -10.85 1.69 -9.55
C ALA A 85 -10.32 1.24 -8.17
N VAL A 86 -11.06 0.35 -7.49
CA VAL A 86 -10.64 -0.26 -6.22
C VAL A 86 -9.48 -1.23 -6.44
N ILE A 87 -9.54 -2.08 -7.47
CA ILE A 87 -8.48 -3.05 -7.80
C ILE A 87 -7.17 -2.33 -8.14
N ASP A 88 -7.22 -1.25 -8.92
CA ASP A 88 -6.02 -0.48 -9.30
C ASP A 88 -5.33 0.13 -8.07
N ARG A 89 -6.11 0.75 -7.17
CA ARG A 89 -5.62 1.28 -5.88
C ARG A 89 -5.07 0.17 -5.00
N TYR A 90 -5.73 -0.98 -4.97
CA TYR A 90 -5.31 -2.16 -4.21
C TYR A 90 -3.95 -2.68 -4.69
N LEU A 91 -3.79 -2.93 -5.99
CA LEU A 91 -2.54 -3.41 -6.57
C LEU A 91 -1.40 -2.42 -6.33
N PHE A 92 -1.69 -1.13 -6.49
CA PHE A 92 -0.74 -0.06 -6.21
C PHE A 92 -0.29 -0.05 -4.75
N LEU A 93 -1.24 -0.07 -3.81
CA LEU A 93 -0.95 -0.04 -2.38
C LEU A 93 -0.21 -1.31 -1.94
N LEU A 94 -0.62 -2.47 -2.47
CA LEU A 94 0.00 -3.76 -2.18
C LEU A 94 1.48 -3.81 -2.58
N ASP A 95 1.84 -3.24 -3.72
CA ASP A 95 3.25 -3.12 -4.10
C ASP A 95 4.03 -2.27 -3.08
N ARG A 96 3.46 -1.17 -2.56
CA ARG A 96 4.16 -0.32 -1.59
C ARG A 96 4.35 -1.01 -0.25
N ILE A 97 3.34 -1.75 0.20
CA ILE A 97 3.44 -2.62 1.38
C ILE A 97 4.59 -3.62 1.22
N ARG A 98 4.68 -4.27 0.05
CA ARG A 98 5.74 -5.24 -0.26
C ARG A 98 7.12 -4.59 -0.36
N PHE A 99 7.21 -3.36 -0.86
CA PHE A 99 8.48 -2.62 -0.89
C PHE A 99 8.93 -2.19 0.50
N GLU A 100 8.01 -1.81 1.39
CA GLU A 100 8.34 -1.57 2.81
C GLU A 100 8.83 -2.87 3.48
N CYS A 101 8.21 -4.02 3.19
CA CYS A 101 8.74 -5.31 3.63
C CYS A 101 10.17 -5.58 3.12
N MET A 102 10.43 -5.34 1.82
CA MET A 102 11.78 -5.46 1.24
C MET A 102 12.80 -4.56 1.93
N LYS A 103 12.39 -3.33 2.27
CA LYS A 103 13.21 -2.38 2.99
C LYS A 103 13.55 -2.87 4.40
N ARG A 104 12.58 -3.41 5.14
CA ARG A 104 12.81 -3.99 6.49
C ARG A 104 13.72 -5.21 6.49
N LEU A 105 13.73 -5.98 5.40
CA LEU A 105 14.68 -7.07 5.20
C LEU A 105 16.06 -6.59 4.72
N GLY A 106 16.24 -5.29 4.47
CA GLY A 106 17.49 -4.71 3.98
C GLY A 106 17.75 -4.92 2.48
N TRP A 107 16.76 -5.36 1.71
CA TRP A 107 16.93 -5.66 0.28
C TRP A 107 16.82 -4.41 -0.57
N VAL A 108 16.00 -3.46 -0.15
CA VAL A 108 15.79 -2.16 -0.78
C VAL A 108 16.18 -1.08 0.22
N THR A 109 16.83 -0.01 -0.22
CA THR A 109 17.18 1.11 0.67
C THR A 109 16.08 2.17 0.71
N ARG A 110 15.41 2.40 -0.42
CA ARG A 110 14.30 3.35 -0.58
C ARG A 110 13.31 2.88 -1.63
N TYR A 111 12.05 3.26 -1.47
CA TYR A 111 11.02 3.06 -2.49
C TYR A 111 10.16 4.32 -2.68
N PRO A 112 9.54 4.51 -3.86
CA PRO A 112 8.70 5.68 -4.11
C PRO A 112 7.48 5.71 -3.17
N GLY A 113 7.25 6.87 -2.54
CA GLY A 113 6.08 7.10 -1.69
C GLY A 113 6.26 6.67 -0.24
N GLU A 114 7.47 6.32 0.20
CA GLU A 114 7.77 5.94 1.60
C GLU A 114 7.38 7.00 2.65
N ASN A 115 7.26 8.26 2.23
CA ASN A 115 6.92 9.39 3.09
C ASN A 115 5.42 9.71 3.17
N LEU A 116 4.59 9.10 2.30
CA LEU A 116 3.14 9.33 2.24
C LEU A 116 2.39 8.45 3.23
N SER A 117 1.28 8.96 3.76
CA SER A 117 0.37 8.13 4.55
C SER A 117 -0.38 7.14 3.66
N ILE A 118 -0.88 6.06 4.26
CA ILE A 118 -1.73 5.08 3.56
C ILE A 118 -2.98 5.76 3.00
N VAL A 119 -3.54 6.72 3.73
CA VAL A 119 -4.71 7.49 3.31
C VAL A 119 -4.40 8.37 2.10
N GLU A 120 -3.23 9.02 2.07
CA GLU A 120 -2.79 9.81 0.92
C GLU A 120 -2.57 8.92 -0.33
N LEU A 121 -1.97 7.75 -0.16
CA LEU A 121 -1.74 6.79 -1.24
C LEU A 121 -3.05 6.34 -1.93
N VAL A 122 -4.15 6.29 -1.19
CA VAL A 122 -5.48 5.94 -1.72
C VAL A 122 -6.21 7.16 -2.27
N THR A 123 -6.38 8.21 -1.46
CA THR A 123 -7.26 9.35 -1.80
C THR A 123 -6.67 10.29 -2.83
N ARG A 124 -5.34 10.30 -2.98
CA ARG A 124 -4.62 11.08 -4.02
C ARG A 124 -4.08 10.16 -5.12
N PHE A 125 -4.65 8.97 -5.28
CA PHE A 125 -4.16 7.94 -6.21
C PHE A 125 -3.90 8.50 -7.62
N GLU A 126 -4.87 9.21 -8.20
CA GLU A 126 -4.74 9.76 -9.57
C GLU A 126 -3.58 10.79 -9.69
N GLU A 127 -3.26 11.49 -8.60
CA GLU A 127 -2.19 12.49 -8.55
C GLU A 127 -0.81 11.83 -8.35
N VAL A 128 -0.72 10.88 -7.41
CA VAL A 128 0.58 10.35 -6.95
C VAL A 128 0.98 9.08 -7.68
N ALA A 129 0.03 8.22 -8.08
CA ALA A 129 0.34 6.90 -8.61
C ALA A 129 1.20 6.93 -9.89
N PRO A 130 0.92 7.78 -10.91
CA PRO A 130 1.74 7.82 -12.12
C PRO A 130 3.20 8.16 -11.84
N GLY A 131 3.45 9.17 -11.00
CA GLY A 131 4.81 9.60 -10.65
C GLY A 131 5.56 8.61 -9.76
N LEU A 132 4.85 7.82 -8.95
CA LEU A 132 5.42 6.78 -8.11
C LEU A 132 5.68 5.48 -8.88
N GLN A 133 4.81 5.10 -9.81
CA GLN A 133 4.97 3.93 -10.67
C GLN A 133 6.09 4.12 -11.71
N ALA A 134 6.35 5.34 -12.15
CA ALA A 134 7.47 5.65 -13.05
C ALA A 134 8.86 5.54 -12.40
N LYS A 135 8.95 5.31 -11.08
CA LYS A 135 10.20 5.22 -10.32
C LYS A 135 10.42 3.81 -9.80
N VAL A 136 11.64 3.31 -9.94
CA VAL A 136 12.01 1.98 -9.46
C VAL A 136 12.55 2.07 -8.02
N PRO A 137 12.17 1.14 -7.11
CA PRO A 137 12.82 1.03 -5.81
C PRO A 137 14.34 0.81 -5.93
N THR A 138 15.09 1.39 -5.00
CA THR A 138 16.56 1.28 -5.01
C THR A 138 16.99 -0.01 -4.32
N LEU A 139 17.44 -0.98 -5.11
CA LEU A 139 18.04 -2.21 -4.57
C LEU A 139 19.29 -1.88 -3.76
N ASN A 140 19.47 -2.53 -2.61
CA ASN A 140 20.62 -2.35 -1.76
C ASN A 140 21.89 -2.88 -2.46
N PRO A 141 23.00 -2.10 -2.53
CA PRO A 141 24.27 -2.57 -3.08
C PRO A 141 24.82 -3.86 -2.47
N THR A 142 24.45 -4.18 -1.22
CA THR A 142 24.88 -5.43 -0.57
C THR A 142 24.03 -6.65 -0.96
N HIS A 143 22.94 -6.46 -1.71
CA HIS A 143 22.09 -7.55 -2.17
C HIS A 143 22.84 -8.37 -3.24
N PRO A 144 22.86 -9.73 -3.17
CA PRO A 144 23.61 -10.56 -4.12
C PRO A 144 23.25 -10.33 -5.60
N GLY A 145 22.01 -9.90 -5.85
CA GLY A 145 21.51 -9.57 -7.18
C GLY A 145 21.85 -8.18 -7.71
N TYR A 146 22.61 -7.36 -6.97
CA TYR A 146 22.79 -5.95 -7.28
C TYR A 146 23.53 -5.69 -8.59
N GLU A 147 24.62 -6.43 -8.87
CA GLU A 147 25.38 -6.25 -10.11
C GLU A 147 24.54 -6.51 -11.36
N HIS A 148 23.70 -7.54 -11.32
CA HIS A 148 22.77 -7.80 -12.42
C HIS A 148 21.75 -6.66 -12.53
N PHE A 149 21.10 -6.30 -11.42
CA PHE A 149 20.11 -5.22 -11.38
C PHE A 149 20.63 -3.88 -11.92
N SER A 150 21.87 -3.49 -11.58
CA SER A 150 22.44 -2.20 -11.98
C SER A 150 22.74 -2.11 -13.49
N SER A 151 22.89 -3.25 -14.17
CA SER A 151 23.07 -3.31 -15.63
C SER A 151 21.77 -3.27 -16.44
N LEU A 152 20.61 -3.41 -15.78
CA LEU A 152 19.30 -3.46 -16.43
C LEU A 152 18.78 -2.06 -16.78
N HIS A 153 17.96 -1.98 -17.83
CA HIS A 153 17.15 -0.79 -18.11
C HIS A 153 16.02 -0.64 -17.07
N ALA A 154 15.49 0.57 -16.91
CA ALA A 154 14.52 0.89 -15.86
C ALA A 154 13.29 -0.04 -15.84
N PHE A 155 12.74 -0.42 -16.99
CA PHE A 155 11.60 -1.34 -17.07
C PHE A 155 11.95 -2.74 -16.55
N ASP A 156 13.13 -3.24 -16.91
CA ASP A 156 13.62 -4.54 -16.46
C ASP A 156 14.01 -4.51 -14.97
N GLN A 157 14.46 -3.36 -14.47
CA GLN A 157 14.72 -3.17 -13.04
C GLN A 157 13.43 -3.27 -12.21
N GLU A 158 12.32 -2.68 -12.65
CA GLU A 158 11.03 -2.82 -11.96
C GLU A 158 10.56 -4.29 -11.94
N ALA A 159 10.64 -4.96 -13.08
CA ALA A 159 10.33 -6.39 -13.18
C ALA A 159 11.23 -7.23 -12.28
N TYR A 160 12.52 -6.90 -12.20
CA TYR A 160 13.48 -7.55 -11.32
C TYR A 160 13.09 -7.42 -9.85
N ILE A 161 12.80 -6.20 -9.37
CA ILE A 161 12.34 -5.97 -7.99
C ILE A 161 11.08 -6.77 -7.68
N ARG A 162 10.09 -6.77 -8.59
CA ARG A 162 8.85 -7.54 -8.37
C ARG A 162 9.10 -9.05 -8.32
N ARG A 163 10.07 -9.58 -9.08
CA ARG A 163 10.47 -11.00 -9.02
C ARG A 163 11.07 -11.41 -7.67
N LEU A 164 11.56 -10.46 -6.86
CA LEU A 164 12.05 -10.74 -5.51
C LEU A 164 10.92 -10.89 -4.48
N ILE A 165 9.71 -10.40 -4.77
CA ILE A 165 8.57 -10.40 -3.84
C ILE A 165 8.25 -11.80 -3.28
N PRO A 166 8.18 -12.89 -4.08
CA PRO A 166 7.92 -14.22 -3.53
C PRO A 166 8.94 -14.64 -2.47
N ALA A 167 10.22 -14.32 -2.67
CA ALA A 167 11.28 -14.65 -1.71
C ALA A 167 11.16 -13.82 -0.43
N VAL A 168 10.78 -12.53 -0.55
CA VAL A 168 10.45 -11.65 0.59
C VAL A 168 9.30 -12.24 1.39
N LEU A 169 8.20 -12.61 0.73
CA LEU A 169 7.02 -13.16 1.39
C LEU A 169 7.30 -14.50 2.09
N ASN A 170 8.28 -15.28 1.60
CA ASN A 170 8.72 -16.49 2.27
C ASN A 170 9.59 -16.19 3.49
N LYS A 171 10.46 -15.18 3.45
CA LYS A 171 11.25 -14.71 4.61
C LYS A 171 10.38 -14.18 5.74
N LEU A 172 9.18 -13.67 5.44
CA LEU A 172 8.23 -13.12 6.41
C LEU A 172 7.30 -14.18 7.04
N LYS A 173 7.18 -15.36 6.43
CA LYS A 173 6.47 -16.50 7.04
C LYS A 173 7.39 -17.08 8.10
N THR A 174 7.31 -16.52 9.30
CA THR A 174 7.94 -17.08 10.50
C THR A 174 6.86 -17.61 11.42
#